data_AF-A0A848LLE3-F1
#
_entry.id   AF-A0A848LLE3-F1
#
_cell.length_a   1.000
_cell.length_b   1.000
_cell.length_c   1.000
_cell.angle_alpha   90.00
_cell.angle_beta   90.00
_cell.angle_gamma   90.00
#
_symmetry.space_group_name_H-M   'P 1'
#
loop_
_entity.id
_entity.type
_entity.pdbx_description
1 polymer ?
#
loop_
_entity_poly.entity_id
_entity_poly.type
_entity_poly.pdbx_seq_one_letter_code
_entity_poly.pdbx_strand_id
1 'polypeptide(L)'
;MNKKLLAALLMSTALLATACGDDDEEEENVDVEGCEHLQEGPAAPVTATLTDTPPHVDNDHRRWDITLVDGTGGKTGSVRFAADEATDYVIYTSADVALSITNASGAEVEIEESTKSSTQCTEIKGRHVVPMTVGTHILTFGPTTASSVSIVIEEAAHDHEH
;
A
#
# COMPACT_ATOMS: atom_id res chain seq x y z
N MET A 1 62.68 -35.60 -29.13
CA MET A 1 63.45 -35.14 -27.95
C MET A 1 63.81 -33.68 -28.16
N ASN A 2 63.31 -32.77 -27.33
CA ASN A 2 63.84 -31.43 -27.02
C ASN A 2 62.88 -30.82 -25.98
N LYS A 3 63.23 -30.89 -24.70
CA LYS A 3 64.01 -29.93 -23.87
C LYS A 3 63.10 -28.88 -23.21
N LYS A 4 62.97 -29.04 -21.89
CA LYS A 4 62.29 -28.19 -20.91
C LYS A 4 62.92 -26.79 -20.83
N LEU A 5 62.13 -25.78 -20.45
CA LEU A 5 62.45 -24.60 -19.61
C LEU A 5 61.16 -23.75 -19.50
N LEU A 6 60.38 -23.79 -18.42
CA LEU A 6 60.50 -23.11 -17.10
C LEU A 6 60.58 -21.57 -17.15
N ALA A 7 59.67 -20.97 -16.37
CA ALA A 7 59.59 -19.59 -15.87
C ALA A 7 58.92 -18.53 -16.77
N ALA A 8 57.76 -18.02 -16.35
CA ALA A 8 57.69 -16.80 -15.52
C ALA A 8 56.23 -16.47 -15.18
N LEU A 9 55.97 -16.41 -13.87
CA LEU A 9 54.80 -15.78 -13.26
C LEU A 9 54.94 -14.26 -13.47
N LEU A 10 53.93 -13.59 -14.03
CA LEU A 10 53.77 -12.14 -13.87
C LEU A 10 52.28 -11.83 -13.67
N MET A 11 52.04 -11.31 -12.47
CA MET A 11 50.80 -10.90 -11.86
C MET A 11 50.06 -9.80 -12.65
N SER A 12 48.75 -9.81 -12.48
CA SER A 12 47.90 -8.64 -12.26
C SER A 12 47.80 -7.59 -13.37
N THR A 13 46.63 -7.59 -14.00
CA THR A 13 45.84 -6.35 -14.09
C THR A 13 44.37 -6.73 -14.16
N ALA A 14 43.79 -7.03 -12.99
CA ALA A 14 42.36 -6.92 -12.79
C ALA A 14 42.03 -5.43 -12.88
N LEU A 15 41.58 -4.97 -14.05
CA LEU A 15 40.74 -3.78 -14.12
C LEU A 15 39.37 -4.22 -13.64
N LEU A 16 39.19 -4.27 -12.33
CA LEU A 16 37.89 -4.13 -11.72
C LEU A 16 37.41 -2.74 -12.13
N ALA A 17 36.53 -2.69 -13.13
CA ALA A 17 35.64 -1.56 -13.28
C ALA A 17 34.82 -1.51 -12.00
N THR A 18 35.25 -0.70 -11.04
CA THR A 18 34.36 -0.19 -10.00
C THR A 18 33.38 0.75 -10.70
N ALA A 19 32.42 0.16 -11.40
CA ALA A 19 31.09 0.73 -11.48
C ALA A 19 30.52 0.56 -10.06
N CYS A 20 30.92 1.45 -9.16
CA CYS A 20 30.07 1.80 -8.04
C CYS A 20 28.93 2.59 -8.67
N GLY A 21 27.96 1.87 -9.22
CA GLY A 21 26.59 2.37 -9.18
C GLY A 21 26.24 2.33 -7.70
N ASP A 22 26.27 3.51 -7.07
CA ASP A 22 25.22 3.84 -6.11
C ASP A 22 23.92 3.73 -6.92
N ASP A 23 23.42 2.51 -7.07
CA ASP A 23 21.99 2.33 -7.25
C ASP A 23 21.45 2.46 -5.82
N ASP A 24 21.43 3.72 -5.33
CA ASP A 24 20.45 4.13 -4.35
C ASP A 24 19.12 3.93 -5.08
N GLU A 25 18.54 2.73 -4.96
CA GLU A 25 17.14 2.52 -5.30
C GLU A 25 16.37 3.49 -4.40
N GLU A 26 16.06 4.68 -4.92
CA GLU A 26 15.19 5.63 -4.24
C GLU A 26 13.93 4.84 -3.88
N GLU A 27 13.68 4.63 -2.59
CA GLU A 27 12.43 4.04 -2.10
C GLU A 27 11.30 4.73 -2.86
N GLU A 28 10.54 3.96 -3.64
CA GLU A 28 9.49 4.54 -4.46
C GLU A 28 8.53 5.29 -3.53
N ASN A 29 8.27 6.54 -3.86
CA ASN A 29 7.35 7.36 -3.10
C ASN A 29 6.01 6.62 -2.99
N VAL A 30 5.53 6.35 -1.78
CA VAL A 30 4.29 5.58 -1.54
C VAL A 30 3.06 6.13 -2.29
N ASP A 31 3.04 7.43 -2.64
CA ASP A 31 1.98 8.01 -3.46
C ASP A 31 2.10 7.60 -4.94
N VAL A 32 3.30 7.32 -5.46
CA VAL A 32 3.53 6.79 -6.81
C VAL A 32 2.99 5.37 -6.89
N GLU A 33 3.39 4.49 -5.98
CA GLU A 33 2.90 3.11 -5.92
C GLU A 33 1.37 3.07 -5.72
N GLY A 34 0.86 3.83 -4.75
CA GLY A 34 -0.58 3.94 -4.51
C GLY A 34 -1.36 4.43 -5.72
N CYS A 35 -0.79 5.34 -6.52
CA CYS A 35 -1.38 5.78 -7.78
C CYS A 35 -1.35 4.69 -8.85
N GLU A 36 -0.23 4.00 -9.04
CA GLU A 36 -0.10 2.90 -10.00
C GLU A 36 -1.11 1.80 -9.69
N HIS A 37 -1.17 1.31 -8.45
CA HIS A 37 -2.14 0.29 -8.06
C HIS A 37 -3.58 0.77 -8.24
N LEU A 38 -3.89 2.04 -7.96
CA LEU A 38 -5.23 2.58 -8.14
C LEU A 38 -5.63 2.68 -9.61
N GLN A 39 -4.69 2.99 -10.52
CA GLN A 39 -4.94 3.10 -11.97
C GLN A 39 -4.93 1.73 -12.66
N GLU A 40 -3.93 0.91 -12.38
CA GLU A 40 -3.58 -0.27 -13.17
C GLU A 40 -4.02 -1.58 -12.49
N GLY A 41 -4.16 -1.58 -11.18
CA GLY A 41 -4.51 -2.77 -10.40
C GLY A 41 -3.27 -3.62 -10.08
N PRO A 42 -3.43 -4.94 -9.83
CA PRO A 42 -4.58 -5.76 -10.15
C PRO A 42 -5.81 -5.48 -9.28
N ALA A 43 -7.00 -5.58 -9.89
CA ALA A 43 -8.26 -5.24 -9.25
C ALA A 43 -9.03 -6.47 -8.74
N ALA A 44 -9.58 -6.37 -7.54
CA ALA A 44 -10.43 -7.38 -6.93
C ALA A 44 -11.74 -6.76 -6.40
N PRO A 45 -12.91 -7.27 -6.81
CA PRO A 45 -14.19 -6.75 -6.34
C PRO A 45 -14.53 -7.28 -4.93
N VAL A 46 -15.13 -6.43 -4.11
CA VAL A 46 -15.67 -6.82 -2.80
C VAL A 46 -16.97 -6.06 -2.52
N THR A 47 -17.96 -6.70 -1.90
CA THR A 47 -19.20 -6.04 -1.50
C THR A 47 -19.18 -5.79 0.00
N ALA A 48 -19.16 -4.51 0.39
CA ALA A 48 -19.17 -4.12 1.80
C ALA A 48 -20.50 -4.48 2.48
N THR A 49 -20.48 -4.48 3.82
CA THR A 49 -21.67 -4.79 4.63
C THR A 49 -21.84 -3.77 5.76
N LEU A 50 -23.06 -3.65 6.29
CA LEU A 50 -23.37 -2.85 7.50
C LEU A 50 -23.56 -3.72 8.74
N THR A 51 -23.75 -5.03 8.53
CA THR A 51 -23.98 -6.03 9.56
C THR A 51 -23.03 -7.20 9.37
N ASP A 52 -22.97 -8.09 10.36
CA ASP A 52 -22.16 -9.30 10.30
C ASP A 52 -20.65 -9.01 10.28
N THR A 53 -19.86 -10.04 10.00
CA THR A 53 -18.40 -9.90 9.84
C THR A 53 -18.10 -9.28 8.47
N PRO A 54 -17.44 -8.11 8.40
CA PRO A 54 -17.09 -7.51 7.12
C PRO A 54 -16.19 -8.40 6.25
N PRO A 55 -16.31 -8.32 4.91
CA PRO A 55 -15.44 -9.06 4.01
C PRO A 55 -13.99 -8.60 4.16
N HIS A 56 -13.05 -9.52 3.95
CA HIS A 56 -11.62 -9.24 4.09
C HIS A 56 -11.06 -8.57 2.84
N VAL A 57 -10.16 -7.62 3.05
CA VAL A 57 -9.23 -7.08 2.06
C VAL A 57 -7.81 -7.31 2.57
N ASP A 58 -6.93 -7.79 1.69
CA ASP A 58 -5.56 -8.18 2.00
C ASP A 58 -4.59 -7.00 1.81
N ASN A 59 -3.47 -6.98 2.56
CA ASN A 59 -2.34 -6.08 2.32
C ASN A 59 -1.41 -6.68 1.26
N ASP A 60 -1.83 -6.65 -0.01
CA ASP A 60 -1.08 -7.31 -1.07
C ASP A 60 -0.99 -6.48 -2.34
N HIS A 61 -0.88 -5.16 -2.15
CA HIS A 61 -0.64 -4.19 -3.21
C HIS A 61 -1.68 -4.31 -4.35
N ARG A 62 -2.93 -4.61 -3.96
CA ARG A 62 -4.08 -4.73 -4.86
C ARG A 62 -5.03 -3.57 -4.72
N ARG A 63 -5.68 -3.24 -5.83
CA ARG A 63 -6.87 -2.38 -5.82
C ARG A 63 -8.10 -3.19 -5.44
N TRP A 64 -8.75 -2.81 -4.35
CA TRP A 64 -10.04 -3.38 -3.96
C TRP A 64 -11.18 -2.49 -4.40
N ASP A 65 -12.00 -2.97 -5.34
CA ASP A 65 -13.18 -2.27 -5.82
C ASP A 65 -14.38 -2.58 -4.91
N ILE A 66 -14.58 -1.74 -3.90
CA ILE A 66 -15.60 -1.91 -2.87
C ILE A 66 -16.95 -1.40 -3.38
N THR A 67 -17.91 -2.31 -3.54
CA THR A 67 -19.31 -1.96 -3.73
C THR A 67 -19.94 -1.59 -2.39
N LEU A 68 -20.46 -0.37 -2.29
CA LEU A 68 -21.13 0.16 -1.11
C LEU A 68 -22.63 -0.16 -1.12
N VAL A 69 -23.21 -0.36 0.05
CA VAL A 69 -24.62 -0.72 0.22
C VAL A 69 -25.44 0.47 0.72
N ASP A 70 -26.76 0.39 0.64
CA ASP A 70 -27.64 1.44 1.19
C ASP A 70 -27.62 1.42 2.71
N GLY A 71 -27.37 2.59 3.31
CA GLY A 71 -27.45 2.81 4.75
C GLY A 71 -28.01 4.18 5.10
N THR A 72 -27.93 4.53 6.37
CA THR A 72 -28.43 5.82 6.86
C THR A 72 -27.62 6.96 6.25
N GLY A 73 -28.30 7.86 5.53
CA GLY A 73 -27.68 9.06 4.95
C GLY A 73 -27.00 8.86 3.58
N GLY A 74 -27.00 7.65 3.02
CA GLY A 74 -26.45 7.39 1.69
C GLY A 74 -25.88 5.98 1.54
N LYS A 75 -24.98 5.81 0.58
CA LYS A 75 -24.18 4.60 0.40
C LYS A 75 -23.09 4.52 1.47
N THR A 76 -22.91 3.36 2.06
CA THR A 76 -21.94 3.10 3.12
C THR A 76 -21.63 1.61 3.20
N GLY A 77 -20.58 1.24 3.93
CA GLY A 77 -20.28 -0.15 4.21
C GLY A 77 -18.90 -0.31 4.84
N SER A 78 -18.70 -1.46 5.47
CA SER A 78 -17.44 -1.83 6.09
C SER A 78 -16.77 -3.01 5.38
N VAL A 79 -15.44 -3.01 5.42
CA VAL A 79 -14.54 -4.14 5.12
C VAL A 79 -13.60 -4.34 6.31
N ARG A 80 -12.92 -5.49 6.37
CA ARG A 80 -11.89 -5.75 7.39
C ARG A 80 -10.52 -5.92 6.75
N PHE A 81 -9.53 -5.29 7.36
CA PHE A 81 -8.13 -5.36 7.00
C PHE A 81 -7.35 -6.00 8.15
N ALA A 82 -6.36 -6.83 7.86
CA ALA A 82 -5.45 -7.35 8.87
C ALA A 82 -4.09 -6.69 8.65
N ALA A 83 -3.70 -5.84 9.59
CA ALA A 83 -2.36 -5.28 9.61
C ALA A 83 -1.42 -6.36 10.17
N ASP A 84 -0.45 -6.79 9.37
CA ASP A 84 0.54 -7.79 9.77
C ASP A 84 1.74 -7.16 10.49
N GLU A 85 1.96 -5.86 10.27
CA GLU A 85 2.97 -5.05 10.93
C GLU A 85 2.34 -3.85 11.66
N ALA A 86 2.98 -3.43 12.75
CA ALA A 86 2.59 -2.23 13.49
C ALA A 86 3.37 -1.03 12.94
N THR A 87 2.76 -0.30 12.02
CA THR A 87 3.36 0.82 11.28
C THR A 87 2.26 1.79 10.82
N ASP A 88 2.66 2.83 10.12
CA ASP A 88 1.75 3.73 9.43
C ASP A 88 1.34 3.13 8.09
N TYR A 89 0.04 3.02 7.87
CA TYR A 89 -0.54 2.62 6.59
C TYR A 89 -1.12 3.85 5.89
N VAL A 90 -0.93 3.93 4.58
CA VAL A 90 -1.60 4.91 3.72
C VAL A 90 -2.77 4.25 3.01
N ILE A 91 -3.98 4.66 3.34
CA ILE A 91 -5.21 4.20 2.68
C ILE A 91 -5.60 5.24 1.62
N TYR A 92 -5.52 4.83 0.36
CA TYR A 92 -5.99 5.62 -0.77
C TYR A 92 -7.42 5.26 -1.13
N THR A 93 -8.22 6.26 -1.53
CA THR A 93 -9.60 6.06 -2.00
C THR A 93 -9.83 6.77 -3.32
N SER A 94 -10.56 6.13 -4.25
CA SER A 94 -10.89 6.70 -5.57
C SER A 94 -12.08 7.67 -5.56
N ALA A 95 -12.72 7.86 -4.40
CA ALA A 95 -13.84 8.76 -4.22
C ALA A 95 -13.67 9.59 -2.94
N ASP A 96 -14.19 10.83 -2.92
CA ASP A 96 -14.28 11.63 -1.69
C ASP A 96 -15.36 11.00 -0.79
N VAL A 97 -14.92 10.05 0.05
CA VAL A 97 -15.76 9.29 0.97
C VAL A 97 -15.19 9.42 2.38
N ALA A 98 -16.08 9.63 3.36
CA ALA A 98 -15.65 9.59 4.76
C ALA A 98 -15.14 8.18 5.11
N LEU A 99 -14.01 8.12 5.81
CA LEU A 99 -13.41 6.90 6.31
C LEU A 99 -13.34 6.97 7.83
N SER A 100 -13.80 5.92 8.51
CA SER A 100 -13.55 5.69 9.92
C SER A 100 -13.01 4.27 10.15
N ILE A 101 -12.18 4.12 11.18
CA ILE A 101 -11.44 2.88 11.42
C ILE A 101 -11.61 2.49 12.88
N THR A 102 -11.90 1.22 13.14
CA THR A 102 -11.89 0.66 14.49
C THR A 102 -11.02 -0.58 14.55
N ASN A 103 -10.40 -0.83 15.70
CA ASN A 103 -9.67 -2.07 15.95
C ASN A 103 -10.62 -3.19 16.40
N ALA A 104 -10.07 -4.39 16.63
CA ALA A 104 -10.84 -5.56 17.07
C ALA A 104 -11.61 -5.39 18.40
N SER A 105 -11.24 -4.41 19.23
CA SER A 105 -11.99 -4.09 20.46
C SER A 105 -13.16 -3.12 20.24
N GLY A 106 -13.31 -2.60 19.01
CA GLY A 106 -14.25 -1.55 18.65
C GLY A 106 -13.79 -0.14 19.02
N ALA A 107 -12.54 0.03 19.49
CA ALA A 107 -11.97 1.34 19.72
C ALA A 107 -11.59 2.00 18.39
N GLU A 108 -11.82 3.31 18.30
CA GLU A 108 -11.43 4.12 17.15
C GLU A 108 -9.91 4.15 16.99
N VAL A 109 -9.46 4.06 15.75
CA VAL A 109 -8.06 4.32 15.35
C VAL A 109 -8.04 5.68 14.67
N GLU A 110 -7.24 6.59 15.22
CA GLU A 110 -7.13 7.97 14.72
C GLU A 110 -6.43 8.00 13.35
N ILE A 111 -6.92 8.85 12.45
CA ILE A 111 -6.26 9.14 11.18
C ILE A 111 -5.36 10.35 11.43
N GLU A 112 -4.04 10.15 11.37
CA GLU A 112 -3.05 11.19 11.70
C GLU A 112 -2.99 12.29 10.63
N GLU A 113 -3.07 11.91 9.36
CA GLU A 113 -3.06 12.83 8.23
C GLU A 113 -4.13 12.44 7.21
N SER A 114 -4.83 13.44 6.67
CA SER A 114 -5.85 13.22 5.65
C SER A 114 -5.85 14.35 4.62
N THR A 115 -5.76 13.98 3.34
CA THR A 115 -5.93 14.90 2.21
C THR A 115 -6.86 14.29 1.16
N LYS A 116 -7.35 15.10 0.23
CA LYS A 116 -8.32 14.69 -0.81
C LYS A 116 -7.71 14.58 -2.22
N SER A 117 -6.39 14.51 -2.30
CA SER A 117 -5.64 14.52 -3.55
C SER A 117 -4.18 14.14 -3.31
N SER A 118 -3.55 13.55 -4.32
CA SER A 118 -2.10 13.48 -4.44
C SER A 118 -1.62 14.33 -5.62
N THR A 119 -0.33 14.68 -5.61
CA THR A 119 0.32 15.30 -6.78
C THR A 119 0.69 14.27 -7.86
N GLN A 120 0.69 12.97 -7.52
CA GLN A 120 1.11 11.90 -8.42
C GLN A 120 0.02 11.52 -9.43
N CYS A 121 -1.26 11.51 -9.02
CA CYS A 121 -2.37 11.21 -9.91
C CYS A 121 -3.68 11.85 -9.46
N THR A 122 -4.67 11.90 -10.35
CA THR A 122 -5.96 12.53 -10.08
C THR A 122 -7.00 11.56 -9.52
N GLU A 123 -6.73 10.26 -9.59
CA GLU A 123 -7.58 9.16 -9.16
C GLU A 123 -7.70 9.11 -7.64
N ILE A 124 -6.64 9.51 -6.91
CA ILE A 124 -6.68 9.65 -5.46
C ILE A 124 -7.59 10.81 -5.09
N LYS A 125 -8.71 10.48 -4.42
CA LYS A 125 -9.68 11.43 -3.84
C LYS A 125 -9.70 11.41 -2.32
N GLY A 126 -8.99 10.47 -1.70
CA GLY A 126 -8.63 10.46 -0.29
C GLY A 126 -7.29 9.77 -0.11
N ARG A 127 -6.43 10.36 0.72
CA ARG A 127 -5.15 9.81 1.20
C ARG A 127 -5.18 9.93 2.71
N HIS A 128 -5.11 8.80 3.41
CA HIS A 128 -5.25 8.74 4.87
C HIS A 128 -4.06 7.99 5.47
N VAL A 129 -3.25 8.68 6.28
CA VAL A 129 -2.15 8.06 7.05
C VAL A 129 -2.71 7.60 8.38
N VAL A 130 -2.57 6.32 8.68
CA VAL A 130 -3.20 5.68 9.83
C VAL A 130 -2.18 4.80 10.57
N PRO A 131 -1.82 5.13 11.82
CA PRO A 131 -0.96 4.30 12.65
C PRO A 131 -1.74 3.06 13.10
N MET A 132 -1.45 1.92 12.50
CA MET A 132 -2.12 0.66 12.85
C MET A 132 -1.21 -0.22 13.70
N THR A 133 -1.83 -0.96 14.62
CA THR A 133 -1.14 -2.03 15.35
C THR A 133 -1.36 -3.36 14.65
N VAL A 134 -0.56 -4.39 14.93
CA VAL A 134 -0.83 -5.74 14.40
C VAL A 134 -2.23 -6.21 14.80
N GLY A 135 -3.02 -6.64 13.83
CA GLY A 135 -4.35 -7.22 14.05
C GLY A 135 -5.43 -6.74 13.08
N THR A 136 -6.67 -7.17 13.34
CA THR A 136 -7.82 -6.84 12.48
C THR A 136 -8.38 -5.45 12.78
N HIS A 137 -8.55 -4.68 11.72
CA HIS A 137 -9.16 -3.35 11.67
C HIS A 137 -10.41 -3.40 10.79
N ILE A 138 -11.43 -2.64 11.17
CA ILE A 138 -12.64 -2.45 10.38
C ILE A 138 -12.61 -1.06 9.78
N LEU A 139 -12.56 -1.00 8.44
CA LEU A 139 -12.58 0.22 7.65
C LEU A 139 -14.02 0.45 7.22
N THR A 140 -14.61 1.59 7.61
CA THR A 140 -16.00 1.94 7.30
C THR A 140 -16.04 3.17 6.42
N PHE A 141 -16.70 3.03 5.28
CA PHE A 141 -16.83 4.08 4.27
C PHE A 141 -18.22 4.71 4.31
N GLY A 142 -18.28 6.01 4.10
CA GLY A 142 -19.52 6.77 3.94
C GLY A 142 -20.08 7.34 5.26
N PRO A 143 -21.28 7.94 5.21
CA PRO A 143 -22.20 7.96 4.07
C PRO A 143 -21.68 8.77 2.87
N THR A 144 -21.99 8.33 1.65
CA THR A 144 -21.65 9.00 0.39
C THR A 144 -22.74 8.80 -0.67
N THR A 145 -22.64 9.49 -1.81
CA THR A 145 -23.49 9.25 -2.98
C THR A 145 -22.90 8.24 -3.97
N ALA A 146 -21.60 7.94 -3.86
CA ALA A 146 -20.93 6.95 -4.70
C ALA A 146 -21.41 5.54 -4.36
N SER A 147 -21.75 4.73 -5.36
CA SER A 147 -22.13 3.32 -5.16
C SER A 147 -20.93 2.40 -4.97
N SER A 148 -19.72 2.88 -5.23
CA SER A 148 -18.48 2.13 -5.06
C SER A 148 -17.33 3.08 -4.73
N VAL A 149 -16.31 2.54 -4.06
CA VAL A 149 -15.01 3.17 -3.85
C VAL A 149 -13.94 2.13 -4.12
N SER A 150 -12.92 2.48 -4.90
CA SER A 150 -11.72 1.66 -5.03
C SER A 150 -10.75 2.09 -3.96
N ILE A 151 -10.12 1.13 -3.28
CA ILE A 151 -9.08 1.41 -2.29
C ILE A 151 -7.79 0.71 -2.65
N VAL A 152 -6.70 1.30 -2.20
CA VAL A 152 -5.37 0.72 -2.13
C VAL A 152 -4.85 1.00 -0.73
N ILE A 153 -4.15 0.05 -0.14
CA ILE A 153 -3.56 0.16 1.19
C ILE A 153 -2.08 -0.13 1.02
N GLU A 154 -1.24 0.83 1.37
CA GLU A 154 0.22 0.72 1.34
C GLU A 154 0.78 0.97 2.74
N GLU A 155 2.01 0.54 2.99
CA GLU A 155 2.79 0.94 4.15
C GLU A 155 3.52 2.26 3.83
N ALA A 156 3.53 3.23 4.76
CA ALA A 156 3.98 4.60 4.47
C ALA A 156 5.47 4.73 4.14
N ALA A 157 6.29 3.82 4.68
CA ALA A 157 7.67 3.51 4.28
C ALA A 157 8.13 2.32 5.13
N HIS A 158 8.72 1.30 4.49
CA HIS A 158 9.57 0.35 5.19
C HIS A 158 10.99 0.93 5.18
N ASP A 159 11.48 1.41 6.32
CA ASP A 159 12.93 1.50 6.51
C ASP A 159 13.43 0.05 6.57
N HIS A 160 13.67 -0.56 5.41
CA HIS A 160 14.33 -1.85 5.34
C HIS A 160 15.78 -1.61 5.74
N GLU A 161 16.07 -1.63 7.05
CA GLU A 161 17.43 -1.83 7.53
C GLU A 161 17.95 -3.15 6.90
N HIS A 162 18.70 -3.02 5.81
CA HIS A 162 19.43 -4.12 5.15
C HIS A 162 20.74 -4.43 5.89
#